data_AF-A0A7X6XLG8-F1
#
_entry.id   AF-A0A7X6XLG8-F1
#
_cell.length_a   1.000
_cell.length_b   1.000
_cell.length_c   1.000
_cell.angle_alpha   90.00
_cell.angle_beta   90.00
_cell.angle_gamma   90.00
#
_symmetry.space_group_name_H-M   'P 1'
#
loop_
_entity.id
_entity.type
_entity.pdbx_description
1 polymer ?
#
loop_
_entity_poly.entity_id
_entity_poly.type
_entity_poly.pdbx_seq_one_letter_code
_entity_poly.pdbx_strand_id
1 'polypeptide(L)'
;MAKALRTEALLDFLRAVQQDARRLVAPVEEDGLRLFRAVDRVEEITLAEGNTRWSFKEVLFPRSEALFHYRLSGGSVALQEPDQPEGETVVFGARPCDAAGLAVLDAVFAPNGRPDPDQAPEHEDPFYRRRRAQTTIIGLACLEPGPACFCTAVGLSPTGTAGSDLLLTPLPDQGVFLAEAVTEKGERLLAAHAHLFTDTDDTKEQATRAAEGRIQRTALSGVGGPLATLFEAPPWEELAARCLGCGACAFVCPTCHCFDIVDEGNAAGGSRCKFWDSCGFALFTAHTSGHNPRATQPARFRQRVLHKFRYLPERFGVQGCVGCGRCIATCPVNMDIQEVVAKVTG
;
A
#
# COMPACT_ATOMS: atom_id res chain seq x y z
N MET A 1 22.41 14.43 11.51
CA MET A 1 23.53 13.61 11.00
C MET A 1 22.96 12.28 10.57
N ALA A 2 23.41 11.75 9.43
CA ALA A 2 22.95 10.45 8.97
C ALA A 2 23.50 9.37 9.91
N LYS A 3 22.72 8.29 10.09
CA LYS A 3 23.11 7.17 10.94
C LYS A 3 23.43 5.97 10.05
N ALA A 4 24.41 5.16 10.44
CA ALA A 4 24.72 3.90 9.80
C ALA A 4 24.46 2.74 10.77
N LEU A 5 23.85 1.68 10.27
CA LEU A 5 23.71 0.39 10.93
C LEU A 5 24.60 -0.61 10.21
N ARG A 6 25.53 -1.27 10.91
CA ARG A 6 26.36 -2.30 10.27
C ARG A 6 25.49 -3.45 9.76
N THR A 7 25.82 -4.01 8.60
CA THR A 7 25.01 -5.07 7.97
C THR A 7 24.84 -6.26 8.90
N GLU A 8 25.90 -6.67 9.58
CA GLU A 8 25.88 -7.76 10.56
C GLU A 8 25.02 -7.46 11.80
N ALA A 9 24.77 -6.19 12.11
CA ALA A 9 23.97 -5.77 13.27
C ALA A 9 22.46 -5.69 12.95
N LEU A 10 22.05 -5.91 11.71
CA LEU A 10 20.63 -5.79 11.32
C LEU A 10 19.73 -6.75 12.11
N LEU A 11 20.12 -8.01 12.28
CA LEU A 11 19.31 -8.96 13.04
C LEU A 11 19.23 -8.58 14.52
N ASP A 12 20.30 -8.05 15.10
CA ASP A 12 20.31 -7.58 16.49
C ASP A 12 19.40 -6.35 16.66
N PHE A 13 19.41 -5.43 15.70
CA PHE A 13 18.46 -4.32 15.65
C PHE A 13 17.02 -4.82 15.57
N LEU A 14 16.71 -5.76 14.67
CA LEU A 14 15.35 -6.30 14.55
C LEU A 14 14.92 -7.07 15.80
N ARG A 15 15.83 -7.75 16.52
CA ARG A 15 15.53 -8.38 17.82
C ARG A 15 15.19 -7.34 18.87
N ALA A 16 15.95 -6.26 18.95
CA ALA A 16 15.66 -5.17 19.88
C ALA A 16 14.28 -4.54 19.57
N VAL A 17 13.99 -4.29 18.29
CA VAL A 17 12.67 -3.81 17.85
C VAL A 17 11.56 -4.80 18.19
N GLN A 18 11.78 -6.10 18.02
CA GLN A 18 10.80 -7.14 18.36
C GLN A 18 10.53 -7.23 19.87
N GLN A 19 11.52 -6.92 20.71
CA GLN A 19 11.37 -6.89 22.17
C GLN A 19 10.54 -5.70 22.65
N ASP A 20 10.71 -4.55 22.00
CA ASP A 20 10.03 -3.31 22.37
C ASP A 20 8.61 -3.21 21.78
N ALA A 21 8.41 -3.70 20.56
CA ALA A 21 7.13 -3.68 19.88
C ALA A 21 6.23 -4.85 20.30
N ARG A 22 4.91 -4.62 20.34
CA ARG A 22 3.94 -5.70 20.57
C ARG A 22 3.92 -6.69 19.39
N ARG A 23 4.19 -6.21 18.19
CA ARG A 23 4.15 -7.00 16.97
C ARG A 23 5.17 -6.49 15.97
N LEU A 24 6.06 -7.37 15.48
CA LEU A 24 6.90 -7.13 14.31
C LEU A 24 6.27 -7.84 13.11
N VAL A 25 6.05 -7.10 12.01
CA VAL A 25 5.60 -7.62 10.72
C VAL A 25 6.68 -7.39 9.70
N ALA A 26 7.08 -8.44 8.97
CA ALA A 26 8.13 -8.34 7.96
C ALA A 26 7.90 -9.34 6.81
N PRO A 27 8.63 -9.20 5.68
CA PRO A 27 8.62 -10.19 4.62
C PRO A 27 9.18 -11.52 5.09
N VAL A 28 8.44 -12.60 4.85
CA VAL A 28 8.86 -14.00 5.04
C VAL A 28 8.57 -14.79 3.75
N GLU A 29 9.22 -15.93 3.56
CA GLU A 29 8.90 -16.88 2.49
C GLU A 29 7.92 -17.95 3.03
N GLU A 30 6.73 -18.04 2.45
CA GLU A 30 5.64 -18.95 2.85
C GLU A 30 5.05 -19.57 1.58
N ASP A 31 5.05 -20.90 1.47
CA ASP A 31 4.53 -21.65 0.31
C ASP A 31 5.04 -21.17 -1.06
N GLY A 32 6.33 -20.78 -1.12
CA GLY A 32 6.97 -20.27 -2.34
C GLY A 32 6.55 -18.84 -2.71
N LEU A 33 5.88 -18.13 -1.81
CA LEU A 33 5.50 -16.73 -1.95
C LEU A 33 6.17 -15.89 -0.86
N ARG A 34 6.62 -14.70 -1.24
CA ARG A 34 7.07 -13.71 -0.26
C ARG A 34 5.92 -12.85 0.24
N LEU A 35 5.65 -12.87 1.53
CA LEU A 35 4.47 -12.27 2.15
C LEU A 35 4.85 -11.49 3.42
N PHE A 36 4.13 -10.42 3.73
CA PHE A 36 4.25 -9.79 5.05
C PHE A 36 3.53 -10.66 6.09
N ARG A 37 4.22 -11.04 7.16
CA ARG A 37 3.68 -11.82 8.27
C ARG A 37 4.13 -11.26 9.60
N ALA A 38 3.33 -11.51 10.64
CA ALA A 38 3.83 -11.35 12.00
C ALA A 38 4.96 -12.35 12.20
N VAL A 39 6.06 -11.90 12.80
CA VAL A 39 7.27 -12.68 12.92
C VAL A 39 7.53 -13.00 14.39
N ASP A 40 7.63 -14.30 14.69
CA ASP A 40 7.99 -14.78 16.03
C ASP A 40 9.51 -14.82 16.22
N ARG A 41 10.27 -15.04 15.14
CA ARG A 41 11.73 -15.02 15.16
C ARG A 41 12.31 -14.23 13.99
N VAL A 42 13.21 -13.28 14.27
CA VAL A 42 13.79 -12.42 13.23
C VAL A 42 14.54 -13.18 12.13
N GLU A 43 14.97 -14.41 12.38
CA GLU A 43 15.64 -15.23 11.36
C GLU A 43 14.71 -15.71 10.24
N GLU A 44 13.39 -15.62 10.44
CA GLU A 44 12.39 -15.92 9.40
C GLU A 44 12.28 -14.79 8.37
N ILE A 45 12.80 -13.61 8.70
CA ILE A 45 12.73 -12.42 7.85
C ILE A 45 13.63 -12.61 6.63
N THR A 46 13.06 -12.42 5.45
CA THR A 46 13.82 -12.38 4.20
C THR A 46 14.14 -10.95 3.78
N LEU A 47 15.39 -10.73 3.41
CA LEU A 47 15.88 -9.47 2.82
C LEU A 47 15.93 -9.52 1.29
N ALA A 48 15.42 -10.59 0.70
CA ALA A 48 15.50 -10.80 -0.74
C ALA A 48 14.87 -9.61 -1.50
N GLU A 49 15.54 -9.23 -2.60
CA GLU A 49 15.14 -8.11 -3.43
C GLU A 49 13.82 -8.37 -4.15
N GLY A 50 13.15 -7.26 -4.51
CA GLY A 50 11.83 -7.28 -5.11
C GLY A 50 10.69 -7.16 -4.10
N ASN A 51 9.49 -7.13 -4.66
CA ASN A 51 8.24 -6.90 -3.94
C ASN A 51 7.63 -8.22 -3.43
N THR A 52 7.01 -8.17 -2.26
CA THR A 52 6.12 -9.23 -1.77
C THR A 52 4.92 -9.42 -2.70
N ARG A 53 4.25 -10.58 -2.68
CA ARG A 53 3.04 -10.82 -3.48
C ARG A 53 1.92 -9.85 -3.12
N TRP A 54 1.77 -9.57 -1.82
CA TRP A 54 0.83 -8.59 -1.28
C TRP A 54 1.59 -7.52 -0.51
N SER A 55 1.23 -6.26 -0.71
CA SER A 55 1.78 -5.15 0.08
C SER A 55 1.38 -5.26 1.55
N PHE A 56 2.14 -4.62 2.43
CA PHE A 56 1.85 -4.58 3.86
C PHE A 56 0.54 -3.85 4.23
N LYS A 57 -0.20 -3.27 3.27
CA LYS A 57 -1.46 -2.55 3.52
C LYS A 57 -2.45 -3.32 4.40
N GLU A 58 -2.43 -4.66 4.38
CA GLU A 58 -3.30 -5.50 5.23
C GLU A 58 -3.05 -5.34 6.73
N VAL A 59 -1.90 -4.81 7.13
CA VAL A 59 -1.62 -4.43 8.52
C VAL A 59 -2.49 -3.26 8.97
N LEU A 60 -2.79 -2.32 8.07
CA LEU A 60 -3.55 -1.10 8.37
C LEU A 60 -5.02 -1.20 7.94
N PHE A 61 -5.26 -1.88 6.83
CA PHE A 61 -6.56 -2.11 6.21
C PHE A 61 -6.73 -3.62 5.96
N PRO A 62 -7.16 -4.40 6.97
CA PRO A 62 -7.30 -5.85 6.85
C PRO A 62 -8.29 -6.28 5.76
N ARG A 63 -8.14 -7.51 5.25
CA ARG A 63 -9.03 -8.08 4.22
C ARG A 63 -10.45 -8.30 4.70
N SER A 64 -10.59 -8.60 5.98
CA SER A 64 -11.84 -8.76 6.70
C SER A 64 -11.67 -8.08 8.04
N GLU A 65 -12.64 -7.26 8.40
CA GLU A 65 -12.66 -6.52 9.65
C GLU A 65 -14.09 -6.47 10.16
N ALA A 66 -14.35 -7.06 11.34
CA ALA A 66 -15.61 -6.83 12.03
C ALA A 66 -15.70 -5.36 12.44
N LEU A 67 -16.85 -4.74 12.16
CA LEU A 67 -17.19 -3.40 12.61
C LEU A 67 -17.92 -3.44 13.95
N PHE A 68 -18.80 -4.43 14.14
CA PHE A 68 -19.42 -4.77 15.42
C PHE A 68 -20.05 -6.16 15.35
N HIS A 69 -20.21 -6.77 16.52
CA HIS A 69 -20.99 -7.98 16.71
C HIS A 69 -22.41 -7.62 17.16
N TYR A 70 -23.41 -8.38 16.73
CA TYR A 70 -24.79 -8.22 17.15
C TYR A 70 -25.38 -9.56 17.63
N ARG A 71 -26.19 -9.51 18.68
CA ARG A 71 -26.96 -10.65 19.20
C ARG A 71 -28.44 -10.30 19.24
N LEU A 72 -29.26 -11.20 18.73
CA LEU A 72 -30.72 -11.09 18.71
C LEU A 72 -31.29 -11.93 19.87
N SER A 73 -32.00 -11.29 20.80
CA SER A 73 -32.64 -12.00 21.92
C SER A 73 -33.99 -11.39 22.26
N GLY A 74 -35.07 -12.17 22.13
CA GLY A 74 -36.40 -11.76 22.59
C GLY A 74 -36.92 -10.45 21.98
N GLY A 75 -36.54 -10.12 20.74
CA GLY A 75 -36.90 -8.85 20.08
C GLY A 75 -35.96 -7.67 20.37
N SER A 76 -34.91 -7.87 21.15
CA SER A 76 -33.84 -6.88 21.40
C SER A 76 -32.58 -7.19 20.59
N VAL A 77 -31.81 -6.14 20.28
CA VAL A 77 -30.48 -6.24 19.65
C VAL A 77 -29.43 -5.74 20.62
N ALA A 78 -28.48 -6.61 20.97
CA ALA A 78 -27.30 -6.22 21.73
C ALA A 78 -26.12 -6.06 20.76
N LEU A 79 -25.43 -4.91 20.83
CA LEU A 79 -24.23 -4.64 20.04
C LEU A 79 -22.99 -4.77 20.93
N GLN A 80 -21.91 -5.30 20.35
CA GLN A 80 -20.61 -5.41 21.00
C GLN A 80 -19.51 -4.96 20.03
N GLU A 81 -18.61 -4.11 20.51
CA GLU A 81 -17.42 -3.70 19.77
C GLU A 81 -16.48 -4.90 19.55
N PRO A 82 -15.85 -5.02 18.37
CA PRO A 82 -14.92 -6.08 18.08
C PRO A 82 -13.57 -5.81 18.75
N ASP A 83 -12.82 -6.88 19.03
CA ASP A 83 -11.46 -6.75 19.52
C ASP A 83 -10.60 -6.01 18.48
N GLN A 84 -9.84 -5.03 18.95
CA GLN A 84 -8.95 -4.22 18.12
C GLN A 84 -7.51 -4.47 18.51
N PRO A 85 -6.57 -4.49 17.54
CA PRO A 85 -5.16 -4.65 17.87
C PRO A 85 -4.71 -3.54 18.82
N GLU A 86 -4.01 -3.95 19.88
CA GLU A 86 -3.42 -3.07 20.90
C GLU A 86 -1.90 -3.16 20.84
N GLY A 87 -1.24 -2.08 21.27
CA GLY A 87 0.21 -1.99 21.29
C GLY A 87 0.83 -1.58 19.96
N GLU A 88 2.12 -1.24 20.01
CA GLU A 88 2.87 -0.80 18.84
C GLU A 88 3.10 -1.97 17.87
N THR A 89 2.81 -1.72 16.59
CA THR A 89 3.16 -2.62 15.50
C THR A 89 4.30 -1.99 14.70
N VAL A 90 5.35 -2.74 14.43
CA VAL A 90 6.42 -2.32 13.53
C VAL A 90 6.33 -3.11 12.24
N VAL A 91 6.28 -2.44 11.10
CA VAL A 91 6.43 -3.05 9.79
C VAL A 91 7.86 -2.83 9.32
N PHE A 92 8.64 -3.89 9.17
CA PHE A 92 9.98 -3.85 8.59
C PHE A 92 9.96 -4.31 7.14
N GLY A 93 10.83 -3.75 6.30
CA GLY A 93 11.02 -4.21 4.92
C GLY A 93 10.01 -3.65 3.91
N ALA A 94 9.28 -2.60 4.27
CA ALA A 94 8.40 -1.91 3.33
C ALA A 94 9.22 -1.29 2.19
N ARG A 95 9.06 -1.76 0.96
CA ARG A 95 9.73 -1.14 -0.19
C ARG A 95 9.18 0.29 -0.37
N PRO A 96 9.98 1.27 -0.83
CA PRO A 96 9.53 2.66 -0.92
C PRO A 96 8.25 2.89 -1.72
N CYS A 97 8.02 2.11 -2.78
CA CYS A 97 6.75 2.18 -3.52
C CYS A 97 5.54 1.71 -2.70
N ASP A 98 5.68 0.72 -1.80
CA ASP A 98 4.61 0.30 -0.90
C ASP A 98 4.37 1.35 0.18
N ALA A 99 5.44 1.86 0.80
CA ALA A 99 5.35 2.90 1.82
C ALA A 99 4.69 4.17 1.29
N ALA A 100 5.06 4.62 0.09
CA ALA A 100 4.42 5.75 -0.58
C ALA A 100 2.91 5.53 -0.84
N GLY A 101 2.47 4.26 -0.94
CA GLY A 101 1.06 3.92 -1.09
C GLY A 101 0.20 4.32 0.10
N LEU A 102 0.79 4.52 1.28
CA LEU A 102 0.09 4.99 2.48
C LEU A 102 -0.54 6.36 2.29
N ALA A 103 0.05 7.25 1.49
CA ALA A 103 -0.54 8.56 1.22
C ALA A 103 -1.95 8.44 0.63
N VAL A 104 -2.21 7.41 -0.19
CA VAL A 104 -3.55 7.14 -0.73
C VAL A 104 -4.49 6.60 0.33
N LEU A 105 -4.02 5.69 1.18
CA LEU A 105 -4.84 5.13 2.25
C LEU A 105 -5.19 6.20 3.30
N ASP A 106 -4.20 7.00 3.71
CA ASP A 106 -4.37 8.13 4.62
C ASP A 106 -5.36 9.15 4.03
N ALA A 107 -5.23 9.49 2.73
CA ALA A 107 -6.16 10.40 2.08
C ALA A 107 -7.61 9.89 2.06
N VAL A 108 -7.85 8.58 2.03
CA VAL A 108 -9.20 7.99 1.97
C VAL A 108 -9.78 7.74 3.35
N PHE A 109 -8.99 7.17 4.26
CA PHE A 109 -9.46 6.70 5.56
C PHE A 109 -9.18 7.67 6.72
N ALA A 110 -8.26 8.61 6.53
CA ALA A 110 -7.91 9.64 7.52
C ALA A 110 -7.87 11.03 6.85
N PRO A 111 -8.99 11.53 6.31
CA PRO A 111 -9.07 12.81 5.59
C PRO A 111 -8.68 14.05 6.40
N ASN A 112 -8.47 13.94 7.73
CA ASN A 112 -8.02 15.02 8.62
C ASN A 112 -8.87 16.29 8.50
N GLY A 113 -10.20 16.13 8.47
CA GLY A 113 -11.14 17.26 8.39
C GLY A 113 -11.25 17.91 7.01
N ARG A 114 -10.73 17.29 5.94
CA ARG A 114 -11.00 17.72 4.55
C ARG A 114 -12.53 17.86 4.35
N PRO A 115 -13.01 18.96 3.76
CA PRO A 115 -14.43 19.13 3.50
C PRO A 115 -14.90 18.19 2.39
N ASP A 116 -16.10 17.65 2.57
CA ASP A 116 -16.85 16.93 1.55
C ASP A 116 -17.49 17.93 0.54
N PRO A 117 -18.18 17.45 -0.51
CA PRO A 117 -18.83 18.32 -1.49
C PRO A 117 -19.86 19.30 -0.90
N ASP A 118 -20.45 18.97 0.25
CA ASP A 118 -21.44 19.79 0.96
C ASP A 118 -20.80 20.65 2.07
N GLN A 119 -19.46 20.76 2.09
CA GLN A 119 -18.65 21.51 3.05
C GLN A 119 -18.67 20.96 4.49
N ALA A 120 -19.20 19.76 4.72
CA ALA A 120 -19.08 19.08 6.00
C ALA A 120 -17.71 18.38 6.09
N PRO A 121 -17.09 18.28 7.29
CA PRO A 121 -15.84 17.54 7.42
C PRO A 121 -16.05 16.06 7.10
N GLU A 122 -15.24 15.50 6.19
CA GLU A 122 -15.28 14.08 5.88
C GLU A 122 -14.97 13.24 7.14
N HIS A 123 -15.76 12.18 7.34
CA HIS A 123 -15.56 11.26 8.45
C HIS A 123 -14.32 10.39 8.25
N GLU A 124 -13.63 10.14 9.34
CA GLU A 124 -12.46 9.26 9.36
C GLU A 124 -12.86 7.84 9.78
N ASP A 125 -12.14 6.84 9.26
CA ASP A 125 -12.28 5.46 9.68
C ASP A 125 -11.52 5.26 11.01
N PRO A 126 -12.23 5.00 12.13
CA PRO A 126 -11.59 4.92 13.45
C PRO A 126 -10.64 3.72 13.57
N PHE A 127 -10.94 2.63 12.86
CA PHE A 127 -10.14 1.41 12.89
C PHE A 127 -8.82 1.61 12.15
N TYR A 128 -8.88 2.18 10.95
CA TYR A 128 -7.68 2.54 10.18
C TYR A 128 -6.82 3.54 10.95
N ARG A 129 -7.41 4.62 11.48
CA ARG A 129 -6.66 5.65 12.22
C ARG A 129 -5.92 5.09 13.41
N ARG A 130 -6.58 4.24 14.20
CA ARG A 130 -5.95 3.57 15.34
C ARG A 130 -4.74 2.74 14.90
N ARG A 131 -4.89 1.87 13.90
CA ARG A 131 -3.77 1.07 13.39
C ARG A 131 -2.65 1.94 12.84
N ARG A 132 -2.98 2.97 12.06
CA ARG A 132 -2.01 3.89 11.46
C ARG A 132 -1.22 4.66 12.53
N ALA A 133 -1.88 5.08 13.61
CA ALA A 133 -1.24 5.75 14.74
C ALA A 133 -0.31 4.80 15.52
N GLN A 134 -0.68 3.54 15.68
CA GLN A 134 0.10 2.53 16.41
C GLN A 134 1.17 1.82 15.56
N THR A 135 1.22 2.08 14.24
CA THR A 135 2.15 1.40 13.35
C THR A 135 3.34 2.28 13.01
N THR A 136 4.56 1.77 13.20
CA THR A 136 5.82 2.37 12.77
C THR A 136 6.33 1.63 11.52
N ILE A 137 6.69 2.37 10.46
CA ILE A 137 7.11 1.81 9.16
C ILE A 137 8.62 1.96 9.00
N ILE A 138 9.34 0.84 9.07
CA ILE A 138 10.75 0.74 8.70
C ILE A 138 10.83 0.30 7.24
N GLY A 139 11.09 1.26 6.36
CA GLY A 139 11.30 1.02 4.94
C GLY A 139 12.64 0.37 4.65
N LEU A 140 12.72 -0.40 3.57
CA LEU A 140 13.96 -0.96 3.03
C LEU A 140 14.09 -0.55 1.57
N ALA A 141 15.08 0.28 1.27
CA ALA A 141 15.32 0.74 -0.09
C ALA A 141 15.48 -0.43 -1.06
N CYS A 142 15.00 -0.26 -2.29
CA CYS A 142 15.08 -1.28 -3.33
C CYS A 142 16.28 -1.00 -4.23
N LEU A 143 17.20 -1.94 -4.30
CA LEU A 143 18.40 -1.83 -5.15
C LEU A 143 18.25 -2.60 -6.45
N GLU A 144 17.39 -3.63 -6.47
CA GLU A 144 17.11 -4.46 -7.64
C GLU A 144 15.59 -4.45 -7.95
N PRO A 145 15.08 -3.40 -8.62
CA PRO A 145 13.68 -3.32 -9.00
C PRO A 145 13.31 -4.40 -10.03
N GLY A 146 12.14 -5.02 -9.85
CA GLY A 146 11.65 -6.07 -10.76
C GLY A 146 11.29 -5.54 -12.16
N PRO A 147 11.18 -6.43 -13.17
CA PRO A 147 11.03 -6.05 -14.57
C PRO A 147 9.72 -5.30 -14.90
N ALA A 148 8.69 -5.47 -14.07
CA ALA A 148 7.40 -4.79 -14.22
C ALA A 148 7.32 -3.45 -13.46
N CYS A 149 8.38 -3.04 -12.75
CA CYS A 149 8.38 -1.82 -11.95
C CYS A 149 8.56 -0.59 -12.85
N PHE A 150 7.87 0.50 -12.49
CA PHE A 150 7.90 1.81 -13.16
C PHE A 150 7.71 2.95 -12.15
N CYS A 151 8.19 2.79 -10.92
CA CYS A 151 7.99 3.78 -9.84
C CYS A 151 8.57 5.16 -10.18
N THR A 152 9.69 5.23 -10.88
CA THR A 152 10.28 6.49 -11.39
C THR A 152 9.38 7.21 -12.38
N ALA A 153 8.65 6.46 -13.20
CA ALA A 153 7.70 7.01 -14.17
C ALA A 153 6.47 7.67 -13.50
N VAL A 154 6.18 7.35 -12.24
CA VAL A 154 5.12 7.99 -11.44
C VAL A 154 5.67 8.95 -10.38
N GLY A 155 6.93 9.38 -10.50
CA GLY A 155 7.55 10.39 -9.64
C GLY A 155 8.04 9.87 -8.28
N LEU A 156 8.20 8.55 -8.12
CA LEU A 156 8.79 7.93 -6.93
C LEU A 156 10.22 7.45 -7.19
N SER A 157 10.98 7.19 -6.13
CA SER A 157 12.33 6.63 -6.22
C SER A 157 12.44 5.30 -5.47
N PRO A 158 13.24 4.33 -5.95
CA PRO A 158 13.54 3.08 -5.24
C PRO A 158 14.20 3.27 -3.88
N THR A 159 14.76 4.45 -3.60
CA THR A 159 15.40 4.83 -2.33
C THR A 159 14.68 6.03 -1.67
N GLY A 160 13.45 6.34 -2.11
CA GLY A 160 12.64 7.43 -1.57
C GLY A 160 12.15 7.15 -0.14
N THR A 161 11.96 8.21 0.64
CA THR A 161 11.56 8.13 2.06
C THR A 161 10.05 8.22 2.28
N ALA A 162 9.28 8.57 1.25
CA ALA A 162 7.84 8.83 1.35
C ALA A 162 7.08 7.65 1.98
N GLY A 163 6.34 7.94 3.06
CA GLY A 163 5.54 6.99 3.81
C GLY A 163 6.30 6.07 4.77
N SER A 164 7.64 6.16 4.83
CA SER A 164 8.43 5.49 5.86
C SER A 164 8.56 6.39 7.09
N ASP A 165 8.68 5.79 8.27
CA ASP A 165 9.08 6.49 9.49
C ASP A 165 10.61 6.47 9.63
N LEU A 166 11.23 5.32 9.32
CA LEU A 166 12.67 5.12 9.18
C LEU A 166 12.93 4.44 7.84
N LEU A 167 13.86 4.94 7.02
CA LEU A 167 14.31 4.23 5.81
C LEU A 167 15.71 3.66 6.05
N LEU A 168 15.88 2.37 5.79
CA LEU A 168 17.18 1.71 5.69
C LEU A 168 17.56 1.54 4.22
N THR A 169 18.66 2.14 3.80
CA THR A 169 19.23 1.98 2.46
C THR A 169 20.49 1.12 2.55
N PRO A 170 20.50 -0.11 2.00
CA PRO A 170 21.72 -0.92 1.99
C PRO A 170 22.81 -0.22 1.16
N LEU A 171 24.01 -0.17 1.71
CA LEU A 171 25.23 0.33 1.09
C LEU A 171 26.27 -0.82 1.11
N PRO A 172 26.20 -1.76 0.15
CA PRO A 172 26.95 -3.02 0.22
C PRO A 172 28.47 -2.82 0.23
N ASP A 173 28.98 -1.85 -0.53
CA ASP A 173 30.42 -1.55 -0.62
C ASP A 173 30.98 -1.04 0.72
N GLN A 174 30.13 -0.41 1.54
CA GLN A 174 30.44 0.09 2.87
C GLN A 174 30.13 -0.92 3.98
N GLY A 175 29.39 -1.99 3.67
CA GLY A 175 28.95 -2.98 4.66
C GLY A 175 27.92 -2.46 5.66
N VAL A 176 27.15 -1.42 5.32
CA VAL A 176 26.19 -0.78 6.23
C VAL A 176 24.80 -0.58 5.59
N PHE A 177 23.81 -0.30 6.41
CA PHE A 177 22.57 0.35 6.02
C PHE A 177 22.62 1.82 6.45
N LEU A 178 22.47 2.74 5.50
CA LEU A 178 22.19 4.13 5.79
C LEU A 178 20.78 4.25 6.37
N ALA A 179 20.66 4.84 7.55
CA ALA A 179 19.42 4.99 8.29
C ALA A 179 18.97 6.45 8.30
N GLU A 180 17.82 6.71 7.69
CA GLU A 180 17.21 8.03 7.55
C GLU A 180 15.90 8.07 8.34
N ALA A 181 15.88 8.74 9.50
CA ALA A 181 14.64 9.04 10.20
C ALA A 181 13.87 10.12 9.43
N VAL A 182 12.60 9.84 9.15
CA VAL A 182 11.72 10.66 8.31
C VAL A 182 10.63 11.34 9.14
N THR A 183 10.19 10.68 10.21
CA THR A 183 9.16 11.18 11.13
C THR A 183 9.65 11.07 12.58
N GLU A 184 8.91 11.69 13.50
CA GLU A 184 9.20 11.55 14.94
C GLU A 184 9.19 10.08 15.41
N LYS A 185 8.40 9.19 14.78
CA LYS A 185 8.43 7.75 15.09
C LYS A 185 9.80 7.16 14.75
N GLY A 186 10.35 7.51 13.58
CA GLY A 186 11.70 7.10 13.18
C GLY A 186 12.80 7.68 14.06
N GLU A 187 12.68 8.95 14.46
CA GLU A 187 13.62 9.58 15.38
C GLU A 187 13.62 8.89 16.75
N ARG A 188 12.43 8.58 17.30
CA ARG A 188 12.29 7.83 18.55
C ARG A 188 12.89 6.43 18.44
N LEU A 189 12.65 5.74 17.33
CA LEU A 189 13.20 4.41 17.06
C LEU A 189 14.74 4.42 17.02
N LEU A 190 15.33 5.40 16.32
CA LEU A 190 16.80 5.56 16.28
C LEU A 190 17.36 5.91 17.66
N ALA A 191 16.68 6.78 18.43
CA ALA A 191 17.12 7.15 19.76
C ALA A 191 17.09 5.98 20.75
N ALA A 192 16.02 5.17 20.74
CA ALA A 192 15.86 3.99 21.59
C ALA A 192 16.97 2.95 21.36
N HIS A 193 17.43 2.81 20.11
CA HIS A 193 18.44 1.84 19.72
C HIS A 193 19.79 2.46 19.33
N ALA A 194 20.09 3.68 19.80
CA ALA A 194 21.23 4.48 19.35
C ALA A 194 22.60 3.75 19.46
N HIS A 195 22.74 2.83 20.40
CA HIS A 195 23.94 2.01 20.60
C HIS A 195 24.28 1.05 19.43
N LEU A 196 23.31 0.77 18.55
CA LEU A 196 23.50 -0.04 17.34
C LEU A 196 23.88 0.79 16.12
N PHE A 197 23.78 2.12 16.20
CA PHE A 197 24.02 3.03 15.09
C PHE A 197 25.25 3.90 15.34
N THR A 198 25.98 4.21 14.27
CA THR A 198 27.07 5.19 14.30
C THR A 198 26.72 6.41 13.46
N ASP A 199 27.31 7.55 13.76
CA ASP A 199 27.27 8.68 12.83
C ASP A 199 28.03 8.31 11.55
N THR A 200 27.53 8.76 10.41
CA THR A 200 28.19 8.58 9.12
C THR A 200 28.01 9.82 8.23
N ASP A 201 28.96 10.02 7.33
CA ASP A 201 28.87 10.95 6.20
C ASP A 201 28.53 10.21 4.88
N ASP A 202 28.25 8.90 4.95
CA ASP A 202 27.82 8.11 3.81
C ASP A 202 26.52 8.66 3.20
N THR A 203 26.43 8.54 1.88
CA THR A 203 25.31 9.05 1.12
C THR A 203 24.74 7.98 0.19
N LYS A 204 23.48 8.14 -0.23
CA LYS A 204 22.78 7.14 -1.06
C LYS A 204 22.71 7.48 -2.54
N GLU A 205 23.37 8.53 -3.05
CA GLU A 205 23.20 8.96 -4.45
C GLU A 205 23.71 7.92 -5.45
N GLN A 206 24.79 7.19 -5.13
CA GLN A 206 25.26 6.10 -5.98
C GLN A 206 24.26 4.94 -6.02
N ALA A 207 23.78 4.49 -4.85
CA ALA A 207 22.77 3.46 -4.74
C ALA A 207 21.47 3.86 -5.47
N THR A 208 21.05 5.12 -5.30
CA THR A 208 19.86 5.69 -5.95
C THR A 208 20.01 5.69 -7.47
N ARG A 209 21.08 6.29 -8.01
CA ARG A 209 21.32 6.32 -9.47
C ARG A 209 21.40 4.91 -10.06
N ALA A 210 22.05 3.99 -9.37
CA ALA A 210 22.16 2.61 -9.82
C ALA A 210 20.80 1.89 -9.82
N ALA A 211 19.99 2.07 -8.78
CA ALA A 211 18.65 1.45 -8.69
C ALA A 211 17.69 2.05 -9.72
N GLU A 212 17.68 3.37 -9.90
CA GLU A 212 16.86 4.05 -10.90
C GLU A 212 17.27 3.66 -12.34
N GLY A 213 18.57 3.55 -12.61
CA GLY A 213 19.09 3.12 -13.92
C GLY A 213 18.72 1.68 -14.29
N ARG A 214 18.36 0.83 -13.32
CA ARG A 214 17.85 -0.53 -13.58
C ARG A 214 16.39 -0.53 -14.01
N ILE A 215 15.61 0.52 -13.73
CA ILE A 215 14.20 0.61 -14.13
C ILE A 215 14.12 0.94 -15.61
N GLN A 216 13.80 -0.06 -16.42
CA GLN A 216 13.70 0.11 -17.88
C GLN A 216 12.38 0.79 -18.30
N ARG A 217 11.37 0.75 -17.44
CA ARG A 217 10.01 1.18 -17.77
C ARG A 217 9.75 2.62 -17.33
N THR A 218 10.35 3.57 -18.03
CA THR A 218 10.29 5.01 -17.67
C THR A 218 9.22 5.80 -18.43
N ALA A 219 8.60 5.20 -19.45
CA ALA A 219 7.60 5.85 -20.28
C ALA A 219 6.27 6.04 -19.53
N LEU A 220 6.09 7.24 -18.97
CA LEU A 220 4.80 7.87 -18.65
C LEU A 220 4.97 9.36 -18.95
N SER A 221 4.87 9.76 -20.21
CA SER A 221 4.75 11.18 -20.57
C SER A 221 3.39 11.70 -20.09
N GLY A 222 3.38 12.77 -19.29
CA GLY A 222 2.16 13.56 -19.13
C GLY A 222 1.16 13.12 -18.06
N VAL A 223 1.57 12.50 -16.95
CA VAL A 223 0.70 12.36 -15.75
C VAL A 223 0.33 13.73 -15.12
N GLY A 224 0.83 14.84 -15.68
CA GLY A 224 0.40 16.22 -15.43
C GLY A 224 -0.24 16.96 -16.62
N GLY A 225 -0.52 16.29 -17.75
CA GLY A 225 -1.29 16.85 -18.88
C GLY A 225 -2.81 16.75 -18.67
N PRO A 226 -3.68 17.21 -19.58
CA PRO A 226 -5.14 17.23 -19.36
C PRO A 226 -5.72 15.81 -19.29
N LEU A 227 -5.70 15.23 -18.08
CA LEU A 227 -6.34 13.98 -17.68
C LEU A 227 -7.85 13.97 -17.98
N ALA A 228 -8.43 15.15 -18.25
CA ALA A 228 -9.80 15.35 -18.69
C ALA A 228 -10.18 14.49 -19.91
N THR A 229 -9.28 14.36 -20.89
CA THR A 229 -9.55 13.62 -22.14
C THR A 229 -9.42 12.12 -21.98
N LEU A 230 -8.87 11.60 -20.88
CA LEU A 230 -8.73 10.16 -20.64
C LEU A 230 -10.07 9.43 -20.72
N PHE A 231 -11.15 10.07 -20.28
CA PHE A 231 -12.47 9.43 -20.34
C PHE A 231 -12.92 9.17 -21.79
N GLU A 232 -12.59 10.07 -22.71
CA GLU A 232 -12.93 10.05 -24.14
C GLU A 232 -11.81 9.52 -25.05
N ALA A 233 -10.69 9.08 -24.46
CA ALA A 233 -9.53 8.50 -25.14
C ALA A 233 -9.91 7.27 -26.00
N PRO A 234 -9.04 6.81 -26.94
CA PRO A 234 -9.30 5.67 -27.84
C PRO A 234 -10.04 4.49 -27.18
N PRO A 235 -10.84 3.74 -27.97
CA PRO A 235 -11.96 2.95 -27.45
C PRO A 235 -11.51 2.01 -26.33
N TRP A 236 -12.04 2.26 -25.13
CA TRP A 236 -11.82 1.46 -23.94
C TRP A 236 -12.18 -0.01 -24.16
N GLU A 237 -13.04 -0.30 -25.14
CA GLU A 237 -13.37 -1.63 -25.63
C GLU A 237 -12.11 -2.40 -26.07
N GLU A 238 -11.24 -1.80 -26.89
CA GLU A 238 -10.01 -2.44 -27.35
C GLU A 238 -9.04 -2.62 -26.19
N LEU A 239 -8.84 -1.56 -25.41
CA LEU A 239 -7.89 -1.54 -24.29
C LEU A 239 -8.26 -2.54 -23.20
N ALA A 240 -9.55 -2.76 -22.97
CA ALA A 240 -10.05 -3.68 -21.95
C ALA A 240 -10.42 -5.06 -22.49
N ALA A 241 -10.31 -5.32 -23.80
CA ALA A 241 -10.79 -6.55 -24.44
C ALA A 241 -10.24 -7.83 -23.80
N ARG A 242 -8.97 -7.79 -23.35
CA ARG A 242 -8.30 -8.91 -22.68
C ARG A 242 -8.67 -9.05 -21.20
N CYS A 243 -9.23 -8.01 -20.58
CA CYS A 243 -9.44 -7.96 -19.14
C CYS A 243 -10.51 -8.95 -18.68
N LEU A 244 -10.13 -9.89 -17.81
CA LEU A 244 -11.04 -10.90 -17.26
C LEU A 244 -11.98 -10.36 -16.16
N GLY A 245 -11.76 -9.14 -15.67
CA GLY A 245 -12.53 -8.60 -14.53
C GLY A 245 -12.29 -9.32 -13.19
N CYS A 246 -11.23 -10.11 -13.06
CA CYS A 246 -10.98 -10.97 -11.89
C CYS A 246 -10.52 -10.24 -10.61
N GLY A 247 -10.19 -8.95 -10.68
CA GLY A 247 -9.83 -8.14 -9.50
C GLY A 247 -8.44 -8.39 -8.92
N ALA A 248 -7.67 -9.40 -9.36
CA ALA A 248 -6.34 -9.73 -8.80
C ALA A 248 -5.40 -8.50 -8.67
N CYS A 249 -5.45 -7.63 -9.67
CA CYS A 249 -4.68 -6.38 -9.73
C CYS A 249 -5.07 -5.33 -8.66
N ALA A 250 -6.28 -5.40 -8.09
CA ALA A 250 -6.71 -4.55 -6.97
C ALA A 250 -6.26 -5.13 -5.62
N PHE A 251 -6.36 -6.44 -5.42
CA PHE A 251 -5.96 -7.11 -4.17
C PHE A 251 -4.46 -6.97 -3.88
N VAL A 252 -3.60 -7.06 -4.90
CA VAL A 252 -2.13 -6.90 -4.73
C VAL A 252 -1.66 -5.44 -4.65
N CYS A 253 -2.52 -4.47 -4.96
CA CYS A 253 -2.10 -3.07 -5.12
C CYS A 253 -2.11 -2.33 -3.77
N PRO A 254 -1.00 -1.67 -3.38
CA PRO A 254 -0.89 -0.97 -2.09
C PRO A 254 -1.87 0.21 -1.97
N THR A 255 -2.28 0.80 -3.10
CA THR A 255 -3.17 1.98 -3.10
C THR A 255 -4.65 1.65 -3.27
N CYS A 256 -5.01 0.39 -3.54
CA CYS A 256 -6.42 0.00 -3.69
C CYS A 256 -7.07 -0.20 -2.31
N HIS A 257 -8.21 0.45 -2.11
CA HIS A 257 -8.86 0.67 -0.82
C HIS A 257 -10.38 0.45 -0.87
N CYS A 258 -10.92 -0.10 -1.96
CA CYS A 258 -12.35 -0.41 -2.04
C CYS A 258 -12.68 -1.54 -1.07
N PHE A 259 -13.85 -1.46 -0.44
CA PHE A 259 -14.42 -2.49 0.41
C PHE A 259 -15.92 -2.58 0.23
N ASP A 260 -16.48 -3.71 0.65
CA ASP A 260 -17.91 -3.92 0.82
C ASP A 260 -18.21 -4.18 2.30
N ILE A 261 -19.46 -3.98 2.70
CA ILE A 261 -19.96 -4.25 4.05
C ILE A 261 -21.05 -5.30 3.97
N VAL A 262 -20.84 -6.43 4.63
CA VAL A 262 -21.78 -7.54 4.66
C VAL A 262 -22.05 -7.97 6.11
N ASP A 263 -23.25 -8.49 6.35
CA ASP A 263 -23.61 -9.08 7.64
C ASP A 263 -23.41 -10.59 7.55
N GLU A 264 -22.46 -11.12 8.34
CA GLU A 264 -22.23 -12.56 8.49
C GLU A 264 -22.86 -13.06 9.79
N GLY A 265 -23.87 -13.92 9.72
CA GLY A 265 -24.59 -14.36 10.92
C GLY A 265 -25.66 -15.41 10.67
N ASN A 266 -26.40 -15.71 11.73
CA ASN A 266 -27.57 -16.58 11.74
C ASN A 266 -28.73 -15.91 12.50
N ALA A 267 -29.82 -16.66 12.72
CA ALA A 267 -31.02 -16.14 13.39
C ALA A 267 -30.81 -15.63 14.83
N ALA A 268 -29.72 -16.00 15.50
CA ALA A 268 -29.39 -15.57 16.86
C ALA A 268 -28.43 -14.38 16.91
N GLY A 269 -27.80 -14.01 15.80
CA GLY A 269 -26.79 -12.94 15.77
C GLY A 269 -25.68 -13.18 14.74
N GLY A 270 -24.73 -12.25 14.70
CA GLY A 270 -23.65 -12.24 13.73
C GLY A 270 -22.69 -11.08 13.91
N SER A 271 -21.96 -10.76 12.85
CA SER A 271 -21.04 -9.63 12.77
C SER A 271 -21.32 -8.85 11.50
N ARG A 272 -21.31 -7.52 11.61
CA ARG A 272 -21.21 -6.66 10.43
C ARG A 272 -19.73 -6.51 10.11
N CYS A 273 -19.33 -6.91 8.90
CA CYS A 273 -17.94 -7.02 8.51
C CYS A 273 -17.65 -6.19 7.26
N LYS A 274 -16.49 -5.54 7.25
CA LYS A 274 -15.89 -4.87 6.10
C LYS A 274 -14.94 -5.85 5.41
N PHE A 275 -15.12 -6.07 4.11
CA PHE A 275 -14.25 -6.93 3.30
C PHE A 275 -13.62 -6.17 2.16
N TRP A 276 -12.37 -6.49 1.80
CA TRP A 276 -11.77 -5.93 0.60
C TRP A 276 -12.61 -6.24 -0.63
N ASP A 277 -12.79 -5.22 -1.46
CA ASP A 277 -13.54 -5.30 -2.69
C ASP A 277 -12.81 -4.53 -3.81
N SER A 278 -13.43 -4.42 -4.98
CA SER A 278 -12.89 -3.74 -6.14
C SER A 278 -13.92 -2.89 -6.84
N CYS A 279 -13.57 -1.62 -7.09
CA CYS A 279 -14.30 -0.79 -8.05
C CYS A 279 -14.35 -1.33 -9.49
N GLY A 280 -13.60 -2.42 -9.76
CA GLY A 280 -13.64 -3.16 -11.01
C GLY A 280 -14.69 -4.27 -11.08
N PHE A 281 -15.41 -4.58 -9.99
CA PHE A 281 -16.48 -5.58 -9.98
C PHE A 281 -17.83 -4.99 -10.33
N ALA A 282 -18.70 -5.81 -10.92
CA ALA A 282 -20.01 -5.36 -11.36
C ALA A 282 -20.92 -4.96 -10.18
N LEU A 283 -20.87 -5.71 -9.07
CA LEU A 283 -21.72 -5.47 -7.90
C LEU A 283 -21.37 -4.17 -7.17
N PHE A 284 -20.10 -3.76 -7.16
CA PHE A 284 -19.62 -2.55 -6.47
C PHE A 284 -20.38 -1.27 -6.87
N THR A 285 -20.98 -1.26 -8.07
CA THR A 285 -21.63 -0.09 -8.65
C THR A 285 -23.05 -0.37 -9.08
N ALA A 286 -23.60 -1.52 -8.68
CA ALA A 286 -25.00 -1.84 -8.88
C ALA A 286 -25.83 -1.04 -7.87
N HIS A 287 -26.74 -0.22 -8.36
CA HIS A 287 -27.65 0.54 -7.51
C HIS A 287 -28.82 -0.35 -7.09
N THR A 288 -29.46 -0.02 -5.95
CA THR A 288 -30.66 -0.73 -5.45
C THR A 288 -31.83 -0.68 -6.45
N SER A 289 -31.84 0.28 -7.38
CA SER A 289 -32.84 0.35 -8.47
C SER A 289 -32.64 -0.69 -9.57
N GLY A 290 -31.56 -1.48 -9.54
CA GLY A 290 -31.16 -2.41 -10.60
C GLY A 290 -30.35 -1.78 -11.73
N HIS A 291 -30.19 -0.45 -11.75
CA HIS A 291 -29.29 0.23 -12.69
C HIS A 291 -27.82 0.02 -12.30
N ASN A 292 -26.94 -0.19 -13.28
CA ASN A 292 -25.50 -0.22 -13.08
C ASN A 292 -24.81 0.76 -14.03
N PRO A 293 -24.27 1.90 -13.53
CA PRO A 293 -23.57 2.89 -14.36
C PRO A 293 -22.33 2.33 -15.06
N ARG A 294 -21.78 1.20 -14.60
CA ARG A 294 -20.60 0.52 -15.16
C ARG A 294 -20.90 -0.96 -15.43
N ALA A 295 -21.98 -1.21 -16.18
CA ALA A 295 -22.44 -2.54 -16.54
C ALA A 295 -21.42 -3.36 -17.37
N THR A 296 -20.58 -2.71 -18.20
CA THR A 296 -19.64 -3.40 -19.09
C THR A 296 -18.22 -3.45 -18.52
N GLN A 297 -17.45 -4.48 -18.91
CA GLN A 297 -16.07 -4.64 -18.49
C GLN A 297 -15.16 -3.47 -18.90
N PRO A 298 -15.26 -2.91 -20.13
CA PRO A 298 -14.53 -1.70 -20.52
C PRO A 298 -14.78 -0.50 -19.61
N ALA A 299 -16.03 -0.25 -19.21
CA ALA A 299 -16.38 0.86 -18.33
C ALA A 299 -15.73 0.72 -16.94
N ARG A 300 -15.67 -0.51 -16.40
CA ARG A 300 -15.01 -0.81 -15.12
C ARG A 300 -13.48 -0.75 -15.21
N PHE A 301 -12.91 -1.20 -16.32
CA PHE A 301 -11.47 -1.09 -16.55
C PHE A 301 -11.04 0.39 -16.69
N ARG A 302 -11.80 1.19 -17.45
CA ARG A 302 -11.63 2.65 -17.50
C ARG A 302 -11.66 3.27 -16.11
N GLN A 303 -12.66 2.91 -15.29
CA GLN A 303 -12.76 3.40 -13.91
C GLN A 303 -11.47 3.13 -13.12
N ARG A 304 -10.88 1.93 -13.25
CA ARG A 304 -9.62 1.60 -12.58
C ARG A 304 -8.48 2.54 -13.00
N VAL A 305 -8.33 2.82 -14.29
CA VAL A 305 -7.28 3.70 -14.80
C VAL A 305 -7.51 5.13 -14.33
N LEU A 306 -8.72 5.66 -14.54
CA LEU A 306 -9.07 7.03 -14.14
C LEU A 306 -8.98 7.23 -12.63
N HIS A 307 -9.37 6.24 -11.82
CA HIS A 307 -9.25 6.36 -10.38
C HIS A 307 -7.79 6.57 -9.95
N LYS A 308 -6.85 5.90 -10.61
CA LYS A 308 -5.43 6.00 -10.27
C LYS A 308 -4.75 7.27 -10.78
N PHE A 309 -5.04 7.66 -12.02
CA PHE A 309 -4.27 8.70 -12.70
C PHE A 309 -5.03 10.03 -12.83
N ARG A 310 -6.33 10.06 -12.54
CA ARG A 310 -7.17 11.26 -12.62
C ARG A 310 -7.85 11.60 -11.31
N TYR A 311 -8.74 10.74 -10.83
CA TYR A 311 -9.65 11.10 -9.74
C TYR A 311 -8.94 11.27 -8.39
N LEU A 312 -7.99 10.38 -8.04
CA LEU A 312 -7.21 10.54 -6.80
C LEU A 312 -6.30 11.78 -6.85
N PRO A 313 -5.56 12.04 -7.95
CA PRO A 313 -4.83 13.31 -8.10
C PRO A 313 -5.71 14.55 -8.00
N GLU A 314 -6.83 14.60 -8.73
CA GLU A 314 -7.74 15.76 -8.76
C GLU A 314 -8.41 16.00 -7.39
N ARG A 315 -8.88 14.94 -6.73
CA ARG A 315 -9.64 15.06 -5.48
C ARG A 315 -8.75 15.22 -4.25
N PHE A 316 -7.62 14.51 -4.21
CA PHE A 316 -6.82 14.37 -3.00
C PHE A 316 -5.37 14.86 -3.16
N GLY A 317 -4.94 15.26 -4.36
CA GLY A 317 -3.57 15.68 -4.61
C GLY A 317 -2.55 14.54 -4.53
N VAL A 318 -2.98 13.28 -4.48
CA VAL A 318 -2.11 12.10 -4.36
C VAL A 318 -2.17 11.23 -5.62
N GLN A 319 -1.01 10.70 -6.01
CA GLN A 319 -0.93 9.75 -7.13
C GLN A 319 -1.53 8.40 -6.72
N GLY A 320 -2.52 7.91 -7.47
CA GLY A 320 -3.20 6.64 -7.19
C GLY A 320 -2.43 5.40 -7.64
N CYS A 321 -1.26 5.57 -8.25
CA CYS A 321 -0.35 4.52 -8.66
C CYS A 321 1.06 4.79 -8.11
N VAL A 322 1.71 3.76 -7.59
CA VAL A 322 3.09 3.83 -7.04
C VAL A 322 4.11 3.10 -7.92
N GLY A 323 3.71 2.63 -9.10
CA GLY A 323 4.60 1.97 -10.07
C GLY A 323 5.27 0.69 -9.58
N CYS A 324 4.73 0.01 -8.56
CA CYS A 324 5.32 -1.21 -7.99
C CYS A 324 5.26 -2.45 -8.90
N GLY A 325 4.58 -2.38 -10.05
CA GLY A 325 4.50 -3.48 -11.02
C GLY A 325 3.67 -4.70 -10.63
N ARG A 326 3.27 -4.87 -9.35
CA ARG A 326 2.52 -6.07 -8.88
C ARG A 326 1.28 -6.38 -9.71
N CYS A 327 0.54 -5.34 -10.11
CA CYS A 327 -0.68 -5.50 -10.90
C CYS A 327 -0.44 -6.02 -12.33
N ILE A 328 0.73 -5.73 -12.90
CA ILE A 328 1.16 -6.21 -14.21
C ILE A 328 1.64 -7.65 -14.06
N ALA A 329 2.55 -7.90 -13.10
CA ALA A 329 3.14 -9.21 -12.86
C ALA A 329 2.12 -10.29 -12.44
N THR A 330 1.04 -9.92 -11.75
CA THR A 330 0.01 -10.88 -11.33
C THR A 330 -1.08 -11.13 -12.38
N CYS A 331 -1.12 -10.37 -13.47
CA CYS A 331 -2.24 -10.42 -14.38
C CYS A 331 -2.19 -11.70 -15.24
N PRO A 332 -3.21 -12.58 -15.21
CA PRO A 332 -3.19 -13.84 -15.97
C PRO A 332 -3.22 -13.64 -17.49
N VAL A 333 -3.59 -12.44 -17.92
CA VAL A 333 -3.74 -12.06 -19.33
C VAL A 333 -2.81 -10.88 -19.67
N ASN A 334 -1.75 -10.65 -18.89
CA ASN A 334 -0.71 -9.64 -19.11
C ASN A 334 -1.27 -8.25 -19.44
N MET A 335 -2.24 -7.77 -18.64
CA MET A 335 -2.68 -6.38 -18.70
C MET A 335 -1.59 -5.48 -18.15
N ASP A 336 -1.24 -4.46 -18.91
CA ASP A 336 -0.21 -3.50 -18.53
C ASP A 336 -0.81 -2.11 -18.37
N ILE A 337 -0.92 -1.65 -17.12
CA ILE A 337 -1.55 -0.36 -16.83
C ILE A 337 -0.69 0.83 -17.30
N GLN A 338 0.63 0.66 -17.35
CA GLN A 338 1.52 1.73 -17.83
C GLN A 338 1.38 1.87 -19.34
N GLU A 339 1.37 0.76 -20.09
CA GLU A 339 1.13 0.80 -21.54
C GLU A 339 -0.23 1.42 -21.85
N VAL A 340 -1.27 1.03 -21.11
CA VAL A 340 -2.62 1.60 -21.28
C VAL A 340 -2.58 3.11 -21.09
N VAL A 341 -1.96 3.60 -20.00
CA VAL A 341 -1.85 5.05 -19.74
C VAL A 341 -1.07 5.75 -20.83
N ALA A 342 0.10 5.24 -21.22
CA ALA A 342 0.89 5.81 -22.30
C ALA A 342 0.07 5.91 -23.61
N LYS A 343 -0.67 4.85 -23.97
CA LYS A 343 -1.51 4.84 -25.19
C LYS A 343 -2.62 5.89 -25.17
N VAL A 344 -3.15 6.25 -24.00
CA VAL A 344 -4.24 7.25 -23.87
C VAL A 344 -3.73 8.68 -23.63
N THR A 345 -2.48 8.85 -23.22
CA THR A 345 -1.86 10.18 -23.00
C THR A 345 -1.03 10.69 -24.17
N GLY A 346 -0.66 9.83 -25.14
CA GLY A 346 0.19 10.18 -26.28
C GLY A 346 1.67 10.01 -25.95
#